data_AF-A0A183P2R7-F1
#
_entry.id   AF-A0A183P2R7-F1
#
_cell.length_a   1.000
_cell.length_b   1.000
_cell.length_c   1.000
_cell.angle_alpha   90.00
_cell.angle_beta   90.00
_cell.angle_gamma   90.00
#
_symmetry.space_group_name_H-M   'P 1'
#
loop_
_entity.id
_entity.type
_entity.pdbx_description
1 polymer ?
#
loop_
_entity_poly.entity_id
_entity_poly.type
_entity_poly.pdbx_seq_one_letter_code
_entity_poly.pdbx_strand_id
1 'polypeptide(L)'
;MSQYTGSIIGDLDEVRGFESLNELPEELRDHLNLLIDVLRSYRSGPLPKTIKMLPHLEGWDSLLEMLKPLEWSVHVYPRIVKVFASKGHEPANHFFESYLLPKVKQDIEENKRLCVHLYEALIASMFRPEEFVSGVYLPWVQSEISKTEGVILSNLIKRATLKSRFAAVALALTLEEDFSIPRSMVIETFLTKKYHLPEAAVQRIIDYFISFDKDCTVYFTDEKRMPLTWFKSLLVFLEFYRHCVNPSQREKLLKLCRRHEHPQITPEIRSLLGTISPN
;
A
#
# COMPACT_ATOMS: atom_id res chain seq x y z
N MET A 1 36.41 -0.72 18.67
CA MET A 1 36.53 -1.92 17.81
C MET A 1 35.70 -3.01 18.43
N SER A 2 34.67 -3.47 17.74
CA SER A 2 33.97 -4.71 18.04
C SER A 2 33.73 -5.37 16.69
N GLN A 3 34.74 -6.14 16.25
CA GLN A 3 34.62 -7.02 15.10
C GLN A 3 33.96 -8.31 15.59
N TYR A 4 32.64 -8.30 15.74
CA TYR A 4 31.88 -9.55 15.85
C TYR A 4 31.62 -10.06 14.42
N THR A 5 32.60 -10.80 13.91
CA THR A 5 32.41 -11.74 12.80
C THR A 5 32.18 -13.13 13.38
N GLY A 6 31.06 -13.31 14.09
CA GLY A 6 30.65 -14.62 14.61
C GLY A 6 29.98 -15.44 13.50
N SER A 7 30.59 -16.55 13.13
CA SER A 7 30.10 -17.52 12.15
C SER A 7 29.13 -18.51 12.83
N ILE A 8 27.90 -18.06 13.13
CA ILE A 8 26.80 -18.91 13.67
C ILE A 8 25.80 -19.28 12.56
N ILE A 9 26.19 -19.12 11.29
CA ILE A 9 25.24 -19.31 10.18
C ILE A 9 24.82 -20.78 10.06
N GLY A 10 25.73 -21.73 10.34
CA GLY A 10 25.43 -23.17 10.23
C GLY A 10 24.44 -23.68 11.28
N ASP A 11 24.51 -23.16 12.52
CA ASP A 11 23.65 -23.64 13.62
C ASP A 11 22.21 -23.09 13.51
N LEU A 12 21.99 -22.07 12.68
CA LEU A 12 20.67 -21.47 12.46
C LEU A 12 19.81 -22.26 11.48
N ASP A 13 20.41 -23.11 10.64
CA ASP A 13 19.67 -23.95 9.70
C ASP A 13 18.97 -25.14 10.41
N GLU A 14 19.35 -25.43 11.66
CA GLU A 14 18.75 -26.51 12.48
C GLU A 14 17.50 -26.07 13.28
N VAL A 15 17.01 -24.83 13.10
CA VAL A 15 15.94 -24.25 13.92
C VAL A 15 14.54 -24.81 13.60
N ARG A 16 14.45 -25.77 12.68
CA ARG A 16 13.17 -26.36 12.27
C ARG A 16 12.50 -27.08 13.45
N GLY A 17 11.37 -26.54 13.90
CA GLY A 17 10.52 -27.16 14.93
C GLY A 17 10.57 -26.49 16.30
N PHE A 18 11.34 -25.40 16.45
CA PHE A 18 11.30 -24.59 17.66
C PHE A 18 10.33 -23.43 17.49
N GLU A 19 9.33 -23.35 18.39
CA GLU A 19 8.33 -22.28 18.37
C GLU A 19 8.71 -21.13 19.33
N SER A 20 9.64 -21.38 20.25
CA SER A 20 10.05 -20.39 21.24
C SER A 20 11.57 -20.34 21.48
N LEU A 21 12.06 -19.15 21.85
CA LEU A 21 13.47 -18.93 22.23
C LEU A 21 13.94 -19.88 23.35
N ASN A 22 13.04 -20.31 24.23
CA ASN A 22 13.35 -21.14 25.39
C ASN A 22 13.68 -22.59 25.02
N GLU A 23 13.29 -23.04 23.84
CA GLU A 23 13.57 -24.39 23.36
C GLU A 23 14.91 -24.48 22.62
N LEU A 24 15.48 -23.33 22.24
CA LEU A 24 16.75 -23.25 21.52
C LEU A 24 17.95 -23.57 22.43
N PRO A 25 19.05 -24.10 21.87
CA PRO A 25 20.34 -24.19 22.55
C PRO A 25 20.75 -22.83 23.17
N GLU A 26 21.42 -22.88 24.32
CA GLU A 26 21.79 -21.70 25.12
C GLU A 26 22.56 -20.66 24.29
N GLU A 27 23.57 -21.09 23.53
CA GLU A 27 24.39 -20.21 22.69
C GLU A 27 23.57 -19.47 21.62
N LEU A 28 22.63 -20.19 20.99
CA LEU A 28 21.76 -19.61 19.96
C LEU A 28 20.75 -18.64 20.57
N ARG A 29 20.18 -18.99 21.72
CA ARG A 29 19.26 -18.13 22.47
C ARG A 29 19.93 -16.82 22.88
N ASP A 30 21.15 -16.88 23.40
CA ASP A 30 21.91 -15.70 23.82
C ASP A 30 22.25 -14.81 22.62
N HIS A 31 22.60 -15.40 21.48
CA HIS A 31 22.84 -14.66 20.24
C HIS A 31 21.57 -13.95 19.74
N LEU A 32 20.41 -14.63 19.74
CA LEU A 32 19.14 -14.00 19.34
C LEU A 32 18.73 -12.87 20.30
N ASN A 33 18.89 -13.06 21.61
CA ASN A 33 18.64 -12.02 22.60
C ASN A 33 19.50 -10.78 22.35
N LEU A 34 20.80 -10.96 22.07
CA LEU A 34 21.69 -9.86 21.71
C LEU A 34 21.22 -9.13 20.44
N LEU A 35 20.77 -9.86 19.43
CA LEU A 35 20.24 -9.26 18.20
C LEU A 35 18.97 -8.45 18.46
N ILE A 36 18.06 -8.94 19.31
CA ILE A 36 16.85 -8.20 19.71
C ILE A 36 17.22 -6.85 20.33
N ASP A 37 18.15 -6.84 21.28
CA ASP A 37 18.59 -5.61 21.96
C ASP A 37 19.25 -4.61 21.00
N VAL A 38 20.06 -5.13 20.06
CA VAL A 38 20.67 -4.33 18.99
C VAL A 38 19.58 -3.70 18.11
N LEU A 39 18.57 -4.46 17.68
CA LEU A 39 17.54 -3.98 16.75
C LEU A 39 16.56 -3.00 17.40
N ARG A 40 16.28 -3.16 18.71
CA ARG A 40 15.48 -2.20 19.50
C ARG A 40 16.18 -0.85 19.65
N SER A 41 17.49 -0.85 19.88
CA SER A 41 18.29 0.37 20.10
C SER A 41 18.93 0.93 18.82
N TYR A 42 18.77 0.25 17.68
CA TYR A 42 19.42 0.60 16.43
C TYR A 42 19.12 2.02 15.95
N ARG A 43 20.14 2.68 15.40
CA ARG A 43 20.07 4.05 14.82
C ARG A 43 20.75 4.12 13.46
N SER A 44 21.97 3.61 13.38
CA SER A 44 22.83 3.74 12.20
C SER A 44 23.86 2.61 12.11
N GLY A 45 24.57 2.52 10.99
CA GLY A 45 25.61 1.51 10.75
C GLY A 45 25.11 0.33 9.90
N PRO A 46 25.95 -0.68 9.65
CA PRO A 46 25.50 -1.89 8.97
C PRO A 46 24.61 -2.74 9.88
N LEU A 47 23.58 -3.38 9.31
CA LEU A 47 22.86 -4.45 10.01
C LEU A 47 23.81 -5.64 10.28
N PRO A 48 23.64 -6.37 11.40
CA PRO A 48 24.38 -7.59 11.68
C PRO A 48 24.30 -8.59 10.53
N LYS A 49 25.36 -9.38 10.31
CA LYS A 49 25.42 -10.35 9.21
C LYS A 49 24.28 -11.36 9.28
N THR A 50 23.98 -11.86 10.48
CA THR A 50 22.85 -12.78 10.75
C THR A 50 21.53 -12.23 10.21
N ILE A 51 21.22 -10.97 10.53
CA ILE A 51 19.98 -10.31 10.10
C ILE A 51 19.93 -10.12 8.58
N LYS A 52 21.08 -9.86 7.93
CA LYS A 52 21.14 -9.76 6.46
C LYS A 52 20.94 -11.11 5.77
N MET A 53 21.40 -12.20 6.41
CA MET A 53 21.24 -13.55 5.89
C MET A 53 19.88 -14.16 6.19
N LEU A 54 19.14 -13.61 7.17
CA LEU A 54 17.88 -14.13 7.66
C LEU A 54 16.93 -14.65 6.56
N PRO A 55 16.61 -13.93 5.47
CA PRO A 55 15.66 -14.43 4.45
C PRO A 55 16.17 -15.62 3.61
N HIS A 56 17.43 -16.02 3.79
CA HIS A 56 18.05 -17.14 3.08
C HIS A 56 18.17 -18.39 3.96
N LEU A 57 17.92 -18.27 5.26
CA LEU A 57 18.00 -19.39 6.20
C LEU A 57 16.75 -20.27 6.05
N GLU A 58 16.90 -21.56 6.37
CA GLU A 58 15.74 -22.43 6.55
C GLU A 58 15.01 -22.04 7.85
N GLY A 59 13.66 -22.04 7.86
CA GLY A 59 12.89 -21.59 9.03
C GLY A 59 13.04 -20.10 9.36
N TRP A 60 13.34 -19.27 8.35
CA TRP A 60 13.54 -17.83 8.52
C TRP A 60 12.34 -17.10 9.14
N ASP A 61 11.12 -17.62 8.94
CA ASP A 61 9.86 -17.09 9.43
C ASP A 61 9.76 -17.21 10.95
N SER A 62 10.04 -18.40 11.49
CA SER A 62 10.09 -18.62 12.94
C SER A 62 11.20 -17.78 13.59
N LEU A 63 12.39 -17.75 12.98
CA LEU A 63 13.49 -16.90 13.45
C LEU A 63 13.14 -15.41 13.44
N LEU A 64 12.46 -14.94 12.39
CA LEU A 64 12.01 -13.56 12.27
C LEU A 64 11.02 -13.21 13.38
N GLU A 65 10.06 -14.09 13.66
CA GLU A 65 9.08 -13.90 14.73
C GLU A 65 9.77 -13.79 16.10
N MET A 66 10.71 -14.69 16.40
CA MET A 66 11.49 -14.66 17.64
C MET A 66 12.27 -13.37 17.84
N LEU A 67 12.71 -12.72 16.75
CA LEU A 67 13.41 -11.44 16.80
C LEU A 67 12.50 -10.24 17.11
N LYS A 68 11.18 -10.43 17.26
CA LYS A 68 10.17 -9.43 17.63
C LYS A 68 10.20 -8.15 16.76
N PRO A 69 9.90 -8.23 15.46
CA PRO A 69 10.12 -7.13 14.52
C PRO A 69 9.32 -5.85 14.83
N LEU A 70 8.14 -6.00 15.43
CA LEU A 70 7.30 -4.86 15.82
C LEU A 70 7.92 -4.01 16.94
N GLU A 71 8.84 -4.56 17.71
CA GLU A 71 9.56 -3.84 18.77
C GLU A 71 10.85 -3.16 18.27
N TRP A 72 11.26 -3.42 17.03
CA TRP A 72 12.46 -2.81 16.48
C TRP A 72 12.33 -1.30 16.34
N SER A 73 13.48 -0.62 16.39
CA SER A 73 13.53 0.79 16.07
C SER A 73 13.12 1.05 14.62
N VAL A 74 12.40 2.15 14.38
CA VAL A 74 12.04 2.63 13.04
C VAL A 74 13.23 2.78 12.09
N HIS A 75 14.44 2.99 12.61
CA HIS A 75 15.66 3.11 11.82
C HIS A 75 16.12 1.80 11.14
N VAL A 76 15.60 0.65 11.60
CA VAL A 76 15.88 -0.68 11.01
C VAL A 76 15.13 -0.85 9.69
N TYR A 77 13.89 -0.37 9.63
CA TYR A 77 12.93 -0.63 8.56
C TYR A 77 13.43 -0.29 7.14
N PRO A 78 14.03 0.90 6.86
CA PRO A 78 14.59 1.20 5.54
C PRO A 78 15.63 0.22 5.03
N ARG A 79 16.34 -0.46 5.95
CA ARG A 79 17.43 -1.39 5.62
C ARG A 79 16.92 -2.82 5.53
N ILE A 80 16.12 -3.25 6.49
CA ILE A 80 15.60 -4.62 6.52
C ILE A 80 14.59 -4.88 5.40
N VAL A 81 13.79 -3.87 5.00
CA VAL A 81 12.94 -3.98 3.80
C VAL A 81 13.77 -4.30 2.57
N LYS A 82 14.95 -3.67 2.41
CA LYS A 82 15.84 -3.94 1.27
C LYS A 82 16.43 -5.35 1.33
N VAL A 83 16.73 -5.85 2.53
CA VAL A 83 17.21 -7.22 2.75
C VAL A 83 16.14 -8.22 2.30
N PHE A 84 14.92 -8.12 2.81
CA PHE A 84 13.83 -9.02 2.42
C PHE A 84 13.44 -8.84 0.95
N ALA A 85 13.36 -7.61 0.45
CA ALA A 85 13.09 -7.34 -0.96
C ALA A 85 14.15 -7.91 -1.91
N SER A 86 15.42 -8.00 -1.48
CA SER A 86 16.46 -8.62 -2.30
C SER A 86 16.20 -10.11 -2.53
N LYS A 87 15.72 -10.83 -1.51
CA LYS A 87 15.27 -12.22 -1.61
C LYS A 87 13.97 -12.34 -2.41
N GLY A 88 13.00 -11.46 -2.15
CA GLY A 88 11.71 -11.42 -2.83
C GLY A 88 10.78 -12.57 -2.48
N HIS A 89 9.70 -12.71 -3.24
CA HIS A 89 8.72 -13.79 -3.11
C HIS A 89 8.12 -13.85 -1.70
N GLU A 90 7.96 -15.05 -1.16
CA GLU A 90 7.30 -15.32 0.11
C GLU A 90 7.97 -14.61 1.31
N PRO A 91 9.31 -14.60 1.47
CA PRO A 91 9.95 -13.81 2.52
C PRO A 91 9.64 -12.30 2.47
N ALA A 92 9.67 -11.70 1.27
CA ALA A 92 9.38 -10.28 1.14
C ALA A 92 7.91 -9.97 1.40
N ASN A 93 7.01 -10.77 0.84
CA ASN A 93 5.57 -10.61 1.01
C ASN A 93 5.17 -10.75 2.48
N HIS A 94 5.62 -11.81 3.15
CA HIS A 94 5.37 -12.03 4.57
C HIS A 94 5.96 -10.91 5.43
N PHE A 95 7.19 -10.45 5.16
CA PHE A 95 7.75 -9.32 5.92
C PHE A 95 6.92 -8.04 5.76
N PHE A 96 6.42 -7.80 4.54
CA PHE A 96 5.61 -6.63 4.22
C PHE A 96 4.24 -6.65 4.92
N GLU A 97 3.57 -7.79 4.88
CA GLU A 97 2.24 -8.00 5.44
C GLU A 97 2.26 -8.10 6.96
N SER A 98 3.14 -8.93 7.53
CA SER A 98 3.14 -9.24 8.96
C SER A 98 3.84 -8.20 9.82
N TYR A 99 4.75 -7.40 9.25
CA TYR A 99 5.60 -6.50 10.06
C TYR A 99 5.69 -5.07 9.53
N LEU A 100 5.96 -4.85 8.23
CA LEU A 100 6.08 -3.49 7.70
C LEU A 100 4.77 -2.71 7.82
N LEU A 101 3.67 -3.25 7.27
CA LEU A 101 2.38 -2.57 7.31
C LEU A 101 1.85 -2.39 8.74
N PRO A 102 1.86 -3.41 9.63
CA PRO A 102 1.47 -3.23 11.02
C PRO A 102 2.29 -2.15 11.75
N LYS A 103 3.62 -2.10 11.54
CA LYS A 103 4.45 -1.06 12.15
C LYS A 103 4.11 0.34 11.63
N VAL A 104 3.83 0.46 10.33
CA VAL A 104 3.39 1.72 9.71
C VAL A 104 2.05 2.18 10.29
N LYS A 105 1.07 1.27 10.41
CA LYS A 105 -0.24 1.60 10.98
C LYS A 105 -0.13 2.00 12.45
N GLN A 106 0.66 1.26 13.23
CA GLN A 106 0.95 1.59 14.63
C GLN A 106 1.56 2.99 14.76
N ASP A 107 2.59 3.32 13.98
CA ASP A 107 3.26 4.63 14.05
C ASP A 107 2.30 5.78 13.69
N ILE A 108 1.44 5.60 12.69
CA ILE A 108 0.42 6.58 12.32
C ILE A 108 -0.64 6.73 13.41
N GLU A 109 -1.08 5.64 14.01
CA GLU A 109 -2.07 5.65 15.08
C GLU A 109 -1.55 6.40 16.32
N GLU A 110 -0.31 6.12 16.72
CA GLU A 110 0.33 6.73 17.89
C GLU A 110 0.67 8.20 17.65
N ASN A 111 1.28 8.53 16.49
CA ASN A 111 1.84 9.86 16.25
C ASN A 111 0.96 10.78 15.42
N LYS A 112 -0.14 10.27 14.84
CA LYS A 112 -1.01 10.95 13.85
C LYS A 112 -0.26 11.46 12.61
N ARG A 113 0.96 10.96 12.38
CA ARG A 113 1.84 11.21 11.24
C ARG A 113 2.77 10.01 11.08
N LEU A 114 3.29 9.80 9.89
CA LEU A 114 4.24 8.72 9.64
C LEU A 114 5.69 9.19 9.77
N CYS A 115 6.49 8.43 10.49
CA CYS A 115 7.94 8.60 10.60
C CYS A 115 8.62 8.54 9.22
N VAL A 116 9.61 9.41 8.99
CA VAL A 116 10.33 9.48 7.71
C VAL A 116 11.00 8.15 7.34
N HIS A 117 11.51 7.40 8.31
CA HIS A 117 12.17 6.12 8.05
C HIS A 117 11.17 5.03 7.64
N LEU A 118 9.99 5.01 8.23
CA LEU A 118 8.94 4.09 7.79
C LEU A 118 8.41 4.48 6.40
N TYR A 119 8.32 5.77 6.10
CA TYR A 119 7.99 6.24 4.76
C TYR A 119 9.06 5.87 3.71
N GLU A 120 10.34 5.98 4.05
CA GLU A 120 11.45 5.48 3.22
C GLU A 120 11.39 3.96 3.02
N ALA A 121 11.00 3.22 4.06
CA ALA A 121 10.80 1.78 3.99
C ALA A 121 9.64 1.42 3.04
N LEU A 122 8.53 2.16 3.06
CA LEU A 122 7.44 2.01 2.10
C LEU A 122 7.89 2.31 0.66
N ILE A 123 8.69 3.35 0.44
CA ILE A 123 9.26 3.60 -0.91
C ILE A 123 10.16 2.43 -1.33
N ALA A 124 10.95 1.89 -0.40
CA ALA A 124 11.85 0.78 -0.68
C ALA A 124 11.10 -0.52 -1.01
N SER A 125 9.95 -0.79 -0.41
CA SER A 125 9.16 -1.99 -0.73
C SER A 125 8.57 -1.94 -2.14
N MET A 126 8.30 -0.75 -2.68
CA MET A 126 7.75 -0.59 -4.04
C MET A 126 8.71 -1.00 -5.18
N PHE A 127 10.01 -1.23 -4.90
CA PHE A 127 10.92 -1.85 -5.87
C PHE A 127 10.57 -3.33 -6.13
N ARG A 128 9.73 -3.92 -5.29
CA ARG A 128 9.08 -5.23 -5.45
C ARG A 128 7.58 -5.03 -5.57
N PRO A 129 7.08 -4.63 -6.75
CA PRO A 129 5.71 -4.15 -6.90
C PRO A 129 4.64 -5.24 -6.69
N GLU A 130 4.94 -6.50 -6.94
CA GLU A 130 4.01 -7.60 -6.73
C GLU A 130 3.76 -7.80 -5.23
N GLU A 131 4.85 -7.98 -4.47
CA GLU A 131 4.83 -8.15 -3.02
C GLU A 131 4.35 -6.89 -2.30
N PHE A 132 4.68 -5.69 -2.81
CA PHE A 132 4.12 -4.44 -2.29
C PHE A 132 2.61 -4.40 -2.49
N VAL A 133 2.11 -4.75 -3.68
CA VAL A 133 0.66 -4.70 -3.93
C VAL A 133 -0.07 -5.72 -3.06
N SER A 134 0.43 -6.95 -2.95
CA SER A 134 -0.22 -8.01 -2.17
C SER A 134 -0.05 -7.83 -0.66
N GLY A 135 1.16 -7.53 -0.18
CA GLY A 135 1.48 -7.53 1.25
C GLY A 135 1.37 -6.17 1.95
N VAL A 136 1.40 -5.06 1.19
CA VAL A 136 1.23 -3.71 1.78
C VAL A 136 -0.06 -3.07 1.30
N TYR A 137 -0.21 -2.89 0.00
CA TYR A 137 -1.27 -2.05 -0.55
C TYR A 137 -2.66 -2.63 -0.32
N LEU A 138 -2.86 -3.90 -0.69
CA LEU A 138 -4.17 -4.56 -0.64
C LEU A 138 -4.71 -4.65 0.80
N PRO A 139 -3.96 -5.16 1.80
CA PRO A 139 -4.45 -5.22 3.17
C PRO A 139 -4.71 -3.82 3.74
N TRP A 140 -3.93 -2.82 3.33
CA TRP A 140 -4.15 -1.44 3.77
C TRP A 140 -5.46 -0.88 3.22
N VAL A 141 -5.74 -1.09 1.93
CA VAL A 141 -6.95 -0.55 1.28
C VAL A 141 -8.23 -1.27 1.72
N GLN A 142 -8.14 -2.57 1.98
CA GLN A 142 -9.25 -3.39 2.51
C GLN A 142 -9.56 -3.07 3.97
N SER A 143 -8.57 -2.64 4.75
CA SER A 143 -8.81 -2.18 6.12
C SER A 143 -9.48 -0.81 6.15
N GLU A 144 -10.06 -0.43 7.29
CA GLU A 144 -10.48 0.95 7.52
C GLU A 144 -9.27 1.90 7.43
N ILE A 145 -9.39 2.92 6.56
CA ILE A 145 -8.32 3.89 6.27
C ILE A 145 -8.73 5.23 6.86
N SER A 146 -7.89 5.79 7.72
CA SER A 146 -8.07 7.16 8.20
C SER A 146 -7.74 8.21 7.13
N LYS A 147 -8.16 9.47 7.33
CA LYS A 147 -7.77 10.58 6.44
C LYS A 147 -6.25 10.74 6.34
N THR A 148 -5.53 10.58 7.44
CA THR A 148 -4.07 10.66 7.48
C THR A 148 -3.42 9.56 6.64
N GLU A 149 -3.88 8.32 6.78
CA GLU A 149 -3.39 7.20 5.96
C GLU A 149 -3.70 7.41 4.48
N GLY A 150 -4.90 7.90 4.13
CA GLY A 150 -5.26 8.23 2.76
C GLY A 150 -4.32 9.27 2.13
N VAL A 151 -3.96 10.32 2.88
CA VAL A 151 -2.98 11.33 2.45
C VAL A 151 -1.60 10.70 2.22
N ILE A 152 -1.13 9.86 3.16
CA ILE A 152 0.17 9.20 3.08
C ILE A 152 0.23 8.26 1.88
N LEU A 153 -0.78 7.40 1.70
CA LEU A 153 -0.87 6.43 0.63
C LEU A 153 -0.96 7.11 -0.74
N SER A 154 -1.78 8.16 -0.85
CA SER A 154 -1.85 9.00 -2.06
C SER A 154 -0.49 9.64 -2.38
N ASN A 155 0.21 10.18 -1.37
CA ASN A 155 1.53 10.76 -1.58
C ASN A 155 2.57 9.71 -2.01
N LEU A 156 2.52 8.51 -1.41
CA LEU A 156 3.37 7.38 -1.76
C LEU A 156 3.20 6.99 -3.23
N ILE A 157 1.96 6.79 -3.70
CA ILE A 157 1.66 6.47 -5.10
C ILE A 157 2.06 7.60 -6.05
N LYS A 158 1.87 8.85 -5.62
CA LYS A 158 2.27 10.02 -6.41
C LYS A 158 3.77 10.03 -6.65
N ARG A 159 4.58 9.83 -5.60
CA ARG A 159 6.04 9.91 -5.63
C ARG A 159 6.71 8.69 -6.26
N ALA A 160 6.20 7.49 -5.99
CA ALA A 160 6.78 6.28 -6.52
C ALA A 160 6.24 5.95 -7.93
N THR A 161 7.04 5.19 -8.69
CA THR A 161 6.67 4.76 -10.03
C THR A 161 6.25 3.29 -9.98
N LEU A 162 4.93 3.04 -10.06
CA LEU A 162 4.39 1.70 -10.30
C LEU A 162 4.29 1.45 -11.80
N LYS A 163 4.61 0.23 -12.25
CA LYS A 163 4.36 -0.14 -13.66
C LYS A 163 2.85 -0.20 -13.91
N SER A 164 2.43 0.15 -15.12
CA SER A 164 1.00 0.29 -15.48
C SER A 164 0.14 -0.90 -15.05
N ARG A 165 0.60 -2.14 -15.29
CA ARG A 165 -0.15 -3.35 -14.89
C ARG A 165 -0.41 -3.46 -13.38
N PHE A 166 0.55 -3.07 -12.54
CA PHE A 166 0.37 -3.10 -11.08
C PHE A 166 -0.51 -1.95 -10.62
N ALA A 167 -0.37 -0.78 -11.24
CA ALA A 167 -1.27 0.35 -10.97
C ALA A 167 -2.72 0.03 -11.36
N ALA A 168 -2.93 -0.67 -12.47
CA ALA A 168 -4.26 -1.12 -12.90
C ALA A 168 -4.89 -2.09 -11.88
N VAL A 169 -4.12 -3.06 -11.39
CA VAL A 169 -4.57 -4.00 -10.34
C VAL A 169 -4.87 -3.27 -9.04
N ALA A 170 -3.94 -2.44 -8.55
CA ALA A 170 -4.13 -1.68 -7.31
C ALA A 170 -5.35 -0.75 -7.37
N LEU A 171 -5.54 -0.05 -8.48
CA LEU A 171 -6.73 0.78 -8.70
C LEU A 171 -7.99 -0.09 -8.71
N ALA A 172 -8.01 -1.18 -9.47
CA ALA A 172 -9.17 -2.07 -9.55
C ALA A 172 -9.57 -2.62 -8.18
N LEU A 173 -8.60 -3.04 -7.35
CA LEU A 173 -8.84 -3.48 -5.97
C LEU A 173 -9.41 -2.36 -5.10
N THR A 174 -8.99 -1.11 -5.32
CA THR A 174 -9.53 0.05 -4.57
C THR A 174 -10.97 0.37 -4.94
N LEU A 175 -11.35 0.12 -6.20
CA LEU A 175 -12.70 0.36 -6.70
C LEU A 175 -13.70 -0.71 -6.24
N GLU A 176 -13.21 -1.88 -5.80
CA GLU A 176 -14.04 -2.96 -5.23
C GLU A 176 -14.46 -2.67 -3.78
N GLU A 177 -13.71 -1.82 -3.07
CA GLU A 177 -14.00 -1.44 -1.69
C GLU A 177 -15.09 -0.35 -1.57
N ASP A 178 -15.72 -0.30 -0.40
CA ASP A 178 -16.71 0.72 -0.08
C ASP A 178 -16.13 2.13 -0.15
N PHE A 179 -16.95 3.05 -0.66
CA PHE A 179 -16.58 4.44 -0.81
C PHE A 179 -16.20 5.05 0.55
N SER A 180 -15.01 5.63 0.59
CA SER A 180 -14.57 6.51 1.66
C SER A 180 -13.76 7.66 1.06
N ILE A 181 -13.72 8.81 1.75
CA ILE A 181 -12.93 9.96 1.29
C ILE A 181 -11.45 9.56 1.10
N PRO A 182 -10.80 8.82 2.01
CA PRO A 182 -9.42 8.35 1.83
C PRO A 182 -9.21 7.50 0.58
N ARG A 183 -10.09 6.53 0.29
CA ARG A 183 -10.00 5.71 -0.93
C ARG A 183 -10.24 6.54 -2.20
N SER A 184 -11.16 7.50 -2.15
CA SER A 184 -11.40 8.44 -3.25
C SER A 184 -10.15 9.28 -3.57
N MET A 185 -9.38 9.70 -2.57
CA MET A 185 -8.10 10.40 -2.79
C MET A 185 -7.04 9.52 -3.48
N VAL A 186 -7.03 8.24 -3.13
CA VAL A 186 -6.13 7.24 -3.75
C VAL A 186 -6.53 7.00 -5.22
N ILE A 187 -7.83 6.86 -5.50
CA ILE A 187 -8.39 6.74 -6.86
C ILE A 187 -8.02 7.97 -7.69
N GLU A 188 -8.26 9.19 -7.17
CA GLU A 188 -7.90 10.45 -7.83
C GLU A 188 -6.41 10.47 -8.21
N THR A 189 -5.55 9.99 -7.29
CA THR A 189 -4.10 9.93 -7.49
C THR A 189 -3.72 8.97 -8.63
N PHE A 190 -4.30 7.76 -8.68
CA PHE A 190 -4.05 6.82 -9.77
C PHE A 190 -4.48 7.37 -11.13
N LEU A 191 -5.65 8.00 -11.19
CA LEU A 191 -6.17 8.59 -12.42
C LEU A 191 -5.29 9.76 -12.89
N THR A 192 -4.82 10.60 -11.95
CA THR A 192 -3.92 11.73 -12.23
C THR A 192 -2.56 11.28 -12.76
N LYS A 193 -2.12 10.05 -12.45
CA LYS A 193 -0.88 9.47 -13.00
C LYS A 193 -1.00 9.05 -14.47
N LYS A 194 -2.22 9.04 -15.05
CA LYS A 194 -2.47 8.84 -16.50
C LYS A 194 -1.78 7.59 -17.06
N TYR A 195 -1.89 6.48 -16.33
CA TYR A 195 -1.35 5.20 -16.78
C TYR A 195 -2.04 4.72 -18.07
N HIS A 196 -1.33 3.98 -18.92
CA HIS A 196 -1.96 3.27 -20.04
C HIS A 196 -2.62 2.00 -19.51
N LEU A 197 -3.87 2.13 -19.07
CA LEU A 197 -4.62 1.07 -18.41
C LEU A 197 -5.17 0.05 -19.42
N PRO A 198 -5.20 -1.26 -19.07
CA PRO A 198 -5.94 -2.27 -19.84
C PRO A 198 -7.43 -1.94 -19.89
N GLU A 199 -8.11 -2.31 -20.98
CA GLU A 199 -9.54 -2.05 -21.19
C GLU A 199 -10.41 -2.57 -20.03
N ALA A 200 -10.10 -3.78 -19.51
CA ALA A 200 -10.80 -4.34 -18.37
C ALA A 200 -10.71 -3.46 -17.10
N ALA A 201 -9.58 -2.78 -16.87
CA ALA A 201 -9.43 -1.88 -15.73
C ALA A 201 -10.21 -0.57 -15.95
N VAL A 202 -10.22 -0.06 -17.19
CA VAL A 202 -11.03 1.10 -17.57
C VAL A 202 -12.51 0.82 -17.39
N GLN A 203 -12.98 -0.38 -17.78
CA GLN A 203 -14.35 -0.79 -17.60
C GLN A 203 -14.76 -0.79 -16.11
N ARG A 204 -13.90 -1.31 -15.22
CA ARG A 204 -14.13 -1.24 -13.76
C ARG A 204 -14.24 0.19 -13.24
N ILE A 205 -13.46 1.14 -13.77
CA ILE A 205 -13.59 2.56 -13.38
C ILE A 205 -14.95 3.12 -13.80
N ILE A 206 -15.41 2.79 -15.02
CA ILE A 206 -16.72 3.23 -15.52
C ILE A 206 -17.84 2.65 -14.64
N ASP A 207 -17.78 1.35 -14.37
CA ASP A 207 -18.78 0.66 -13.55
C ASP A 207 -18.78 1.19 -12.11
N TYR A 208 -17.60 1.49 -11.56
CA TYR A 208 -17.47 2.15 -10.26
C TYR A 208 -18.26 3.47 -10.21
N PHE A 209 -18.04 4.38 -11.16
CA PHE A 209 -18.78 5.65 -11.17
C PHE A 209 -20.28 5.48 -11.41
N ILE A 210 -20.67 4.57 -12.33
CA ILE A 210 -22.08 4.27 -12.59
C ILE A 210 -22.78 3.69 -11.35
N SER A 211 -22.06 2.96 -10.50
CA SER A 211 -22.61 2.39 -9.25
C SER A 211 -23.14 3.45 -8.26
N PHE A 212 -22.77 4.72 -8.44
CA PHE A 212 -23.29 5.86 -7.65
C PHE A 212 -24.64 6.38 -8.15
N ASP A 213 -25.27 5.77 -9.16
CA ASP A 213 -26.69 6.01 -9.51
C ASP A 213 -27.67 5.35 -8.51
N LYS A 214 -27.31 5.37 -7.23
CA LYS A 214 -28.08 4.87 -6.09
C LYS A 214 -28.22 5.96 -5.02
N ASP A 215 -28.87 5.66 -3.90
CA ASP A 215 -28.85 6.58 -2.76
C ASP A 215 -27.42 6.62 -2.20
N CYS A 216 -26.86 7.83 -2.13
CA CYS A 216 -25.49 8.10 -1.67
C CYS A 216 -25.47 9.14 -0.55
N THR A 217 -26.61 9.43 0.06
CA THR A 217 -26.74 10.43 1.15
C THR A 217 -25.79 10.15 2.32
N VAL A 218 -25.48 8.88 2.59
CA VAL A 218 -24.49 8.45 3.59
C VAL A 218 -23.08 9.01 3.32
N TYR A 219 -22.73 9.27 2.06
CA TYR A 219 -21.41 9.78 1.67
C TYR A 219 -21.36 11.29 1.54
N PHE A 220 -22.49 11.98 1.71
CA PHE A 220 -22.56 13.41 1.47
C PHE A 220 -21.79 14.19 2.54
N THR A 221 -21.17 15.26 2.07
CA THR A 221 -20.61 16.31 2.92
C THR A 221 -21.72 17.17 3.51
N ASP A 222 -21.37 18.10 4.41
CA ASP A 222 -22.31 19.05 5.03
C ASP A 222 -23.09 19.89 3.99
N GLU A 223 -22.55 20.03 2.78
CA GLU A 223 -23.16 20.69 1.64
C GLU A 223 -24.19 19.80 0.90
N LYS A 224 -24.54 18.63 1.47
CA LYS A 224 -25.50 17.66 0.92
C LYS A 224 -25.14 17.19 -0.49
N ARG A 225 -23.84 16.98 -0.73
CA ARG A 225 -23.29 16.53 -2.02
C ARG A 225 -22.13 15.55 -1.83
N MET A 226 -21.85 14.77 -2.87
CA MET A 226 -20.67 13.91 -2.93
C MET A 226 -19.37 14.69 -2.65
N PRO A 227 -18.34 14.07 -2.05
CA PRO A 227 -17.09 14.76 -1.78
C PRO A 227 -16.38 15.26 -3.05
N LEU A 228 -15.64 16.37 -2.92
CA LEU A 228 -14.90 16.98 -4.04
C LEU A 228 -13.96 16.00 -4.74
N THR A 229 -13.32 15.10 -4.00
CA THR A 229 -12.41 14.07 -4.54
C THR A 229 -13.10 13.11 -5.50
N TRP A 230 -14.38 12.81 -5.27
CA TRP A 230 -15.18 11.98 -6.19
C TRP A 230 -15.41 12.70 -7.51
N PHE A 231 -15.81 13.98 -7.47
CA PHE A 231 -16.00 14.81 -8.66
C PHE A 231 -14.70 15.00 -9.46
N LYS A 232 -13.59 15.28 -8.77
CA LYS A 232 -12.26 15.40 -9.39
C LYS A 232 -11.81 14.10 -10.04
N SER A 233 -12.03 12.97 -9.37
CA SER A 233 -11.71 11.65 -9.94
C SER A 233 -12.48 11.39 -11.23
N LEU A 234 -13.79 11.67 -11.26
CA LEU A 234 -14.60 11.51 -12.47
C LEU A 234 -14.17 12.46 -13.59
N LEU A 235 -13.85 13.71 -13.27
CA LEU A 235 -13.35 14.69 -14.24
C LEU A 235 -12.04 14.20 -14.88
N VAL A 236 -11.03 13.87 -14.07
CA VAL A 236 -9.74 13.37 -14.55
C VAL A 236 -9.91 12.08 -15.36
N PHE A 237 -10.81 11.19 -14.93
CA PHE A 237 -11.13 10.00 -15.72
C PHE A 237 -11.59 10.35 -17.14
N LEU A 238 -12.53 11.29 -17.30
CA LEU A 238 -13.05 11.68 -18.61
C LEU A 238 -12.04 12.50 -19.43
N GLU A 239 -11.16 13.28 -18.80
CA GLU A 239 -10.09 13.98 -19.50
C GLU A 239 -9.15 13.02 -20.25
N PHE A 240 -8.86 11.85 -19.68
CA PHE A 240 -7.88 10.90 -20.24
C PHE A 240 -8.50 9.68 -20.92
N TYR A 241 -9.60 9.14 -20.39
CA TYR A 241 -10.15 7.85 -20.79
C TYR A 241 -11.55 7.93 -21.43
N ARG A 242 -12.08 9.13 -21.74
CA ARG A 242 -13.41 9.27 -22.38
C ARG A 242 -13.58 8.47 -23.68
N HIS A 243 -12.50 8.24 -24.41
CA HIS A 243 -12.53 7.48 -25.67
C HIS A 243 -12.90 6.00 -25.48
N CYS A 244 -12.76 5.48 -24.25
CA CYS A 244 -13.17 4.12 -23.88
C CYS A 244 -14.65 4.04 -23.46
N VAL A 245 -15.35 5.18 -23.32
CA VAL A 245 -16.74 5.21 -22.85
C VAL A 245 -17.67 5.02 -24.04
N ASN A 246 -18.49 3.97 -24.00
CA ASN A 246 -19.48 3.72 -25.06
C ASN A 246 -20.75 4.58 -24.89
N PRO A 247 -21.60 4.71 -25.93
CA PRO A 247 -22.79 5.57 -25.88
C PRO A 247 -23.79 5.22 -24.76
N SER A 248 -23.97 3.93 -24.43
CA SER A 248 -24.85 3.51 -23.34
C SER A 248 -24.29 3.91 -21.97
N GLN A 249 -22.98 3.78 -21.77
CA GLN A 249 -22.30 4.22 -20.55
C GLN A 249 -22.33 5.75 -20.43
N ARG A 250 -22.13 6.47 -21.53
CA ARG A 250 -22.26 7.93 -21.59
C ARG A 250 -23.63 8.39 -21.10
N GLU A 251 -24.72 7.76 -21.53
CA GLU A 251 -26.08 8.09 -21.06
C GLU A 251 -26.23 7.90 -19.55
N LYS A 252 -25.68 6.80 -19.01
CA LYS A 252 -25.67 6.54 -17.55
C LYS A 252 -24.88 7.61 -16.79
N LEU A 253 -23.71 8.02 -17.30
CA LEU A 253 -22.90 9.08 -16.71
C LEU A 253 -23.57 10.46 -16.81
N LEU A 254 -24.30 10.75 -17.89
CA LEU A 254 -25.10 11.97 -18.00
C LEU A 254 -26.25 12.00 -16.99
N LYS A 255 -26.92 10.86 -16.77
CA LYS A 255 -27.93 10.71 -15.70
C LYS A 255 -27.30 10.93 -14.33
N LEU A 256 -26.13 10.36 -14.08
CA LEU A 256 -25.37 10.53 -12.84
C LEU A 256 -25.09 12.01 -12.54
N CYS A 257 -24.70 12.80 -13.55
CA CYS A 257 -24.46 14.23 -13.43
C CYS A 257 -25.70 15.07 -13.08
N ARG A 258 -26.92 14.52 -13.22
CA ARG A 258 -28.16 15.19 -12.77
C ARG A 258 -28.45 14.90 -11.30
N ARG A 259 -28.01 13.74 -10.81
CA ARG A 259 -28.16 13.32 -9.41
C ARG A 259 -27.11 13.99 -8.53
N HIS A 260 -25.86 13.98 -8.97
CA HIS A 260 -24.71 14.52 -8.24
C HIS A 260 -24.19 15.75 -8.98
N GLU A 261 -24.38 16.93 -8.39
CA GLU A 261 -24.00 18.19 -9.01
C GLU A 261 -22.99 18.98 -8.17
N HIS A 262 -21.90 19.38 -8.81
CA HIS A 262 -20.92 20.32 -8.31
C HIS A 262 -20.91 21.56 -9.21
N PRO A 263 -21.14 22.79 -8.68
CA PRO A 263 -21.35 23.99 -9.49
C PRO A 263 -20.26 24.28 -10.54
N GLN A 264 -19.01 23.99 -10.20
CA GLN A 264 -17.86 24.28 -11.08
C GLN A 264 -17.38 23.08 -11.90
N ILE A 265 -17.63 21.84 -11.45
CA ILE A 265 -16.99 20.64 -12.06
C ILE A 265 -17.97 19.88 -12.94
N THR A 266 -19.23 19.76 -12.52
CA THR A 266 -20.25 19.06 -13.30
C THR A 266 -20.48 19.66 -14.70
N PRO A 267 -20.43 20.99 -14.91
CA PRO A 267 -20.49 21.56 -16.27
C PRO A 267 -19.36 21.06 -17.19
N GLU A 268 -18.13 20.96 -16.68
CA GLU A 268 -16.97 20.46 -17.43
C GLU A 268 -17.13 18.97 -17.76
N ILE A 269 -17.56 18.16 -16.79
CA ILE A 269 -17.88 16.74 -16.99
C ILE A 269 -18.94 16.56 -18.09
N ARG A 270 -20.03 17.35 -18.05
CA ARG A 270 -21.09 17.31 -19.08
C ARG A 270 -20.55 17.71 -20.45
N SER A 271 -19.66 18.72 -20.51
CA SER A 271 -19.00 19.12 -21.76
C SER A 271 -18.16 17.98 -22.36
N LEU A 272 -17.34 17.32 -21.55
CA LEU A 272 -16.52 16.18 -21.98
C LEU A 272 -17.38 15.01 -22.48
N LEU A 273 -18.45 14.66 -21.76
CA LEU A 273 -19.40 13.63 -22.20
C LEU A 273 -20.12 14.02 -23.50
N GLY A 274 -20.35 15.31 -23.74
CA GLY A 274 -20.92 15.86 -24.97
C GLY A 274 -20.06 15.58 -26.21
N THR A 275 -18.74 15.48 -26.06
CA THR A 275 -17.80 15.19 -27.16
C THR A 275 -17.79 13.73 -27.61
N ILE A 276 -18.35 12.83 -26.80
CA ILE A 276 -18.48 11.42 -27.16
C ILE A 276 -19.66 11.30 -28.12
N SER A 277 -19.41 10.78 -29.32
CA SER A 277 -20.44 10.64 -30.35
C SER A 277 -21.66 9.91 -29.79
N PRO A 278 -22.86 10.51 -29.85
CA PRO A 278 -24.07 9.71 -29.85
C PRO A 278 -24.03 8.89 -31.13
N ASN A 279 -24.22 7.58 -31.06
CA ASN A 279 -24.29 6.72 -32.26
C ASN A 279 -25.18 7.34 -33.35
#